data_AF-A0A2A9FUX7-F1
#
_entry.id   AF-A0A2A9FUX7-F1
#
_cell.length_a   1.000
_cell.length_b   1.000
_cell.length_c   1.000
_cell.angle_alpha   90.00
_cell.angle_beta   90.00
_cell.angle_gamma   90.00
#
_symmetry.space_group_name_H-M   'P 1'
#
loop_
_entity.id
_entity.type
_entity.pdbx_description
1 polymer ?
#
loop_
_entity_poly.entity_id
_entity_poly.type
_entity_poly.pdbx_seq_one_letter_code
_entity_poly.pdbx_strand_id
1 'polypeptide(L)'
;MNVNVLIAVLVLFSGSSALAQEKDEGKQKFLECLSVHNSTLKKVAGLSVDEKFRFAYTFLESYGSKKQASDFLSKKAEFISNPDTADSYIKLLSIKWTESCVSNISQ
;
A
#
# COMPACT_ATOMS: atom_id res chain seq x y z
N MET A 1 -6.82 -4.27 -16.87
CA MET A 1 -5.48 -4.78 -16.51
C MET A 1 -5.53 -6.30 -16.51
N ASN A 2 -4.64 -6.96 -17.25
CA ASN A 2 -4.70 -8.38 -17.60
C ASN A 2 -4.39 -9.31 -16.41
N VAL A 3 -5.27 -10.29 -16.17
CA VAL A 3 -5.12 -11.40 -15.21
C VAL A 3 -3.83 -12.22 -15.45
N ASN A 4 -3.25 -12.12 -16.65
CA ASN A 4 -2.05 -12.85 -17.05
C ASN A 4 -0.77 -12.49 -16.27
N VAL A 5 -0.70 -11.31 -15.63
CA VAL A 5 0.46 -10.95 -14.79
C VAL A 5 0.40 -11.66 -13.43
N LEU A 6 -0.80 -11.93 -12.91
CA LEU A 6 -0.99 -12.54 -11.59
C LEU A 6 -0.56 -14.02 -11.55
N ILE A 7 -0.66 -14.72 -12.69
CA ILE A 7 -0.39 -16.17 -12.80
C ILE A 7 1.11 -16.45 -12.99
N ALA A 8 1.85 -15.58 -13.69
CA ALA A 8 3.29 -15.78 -13.93
C ALA A 8 4.12 -15.76 -12.62
N VAL A 9 3.65 -15.02 -11.61
CA VAL A 9 4.28 -14.97 -10.28
C VAL A 9 4.02 -16.26 -9.48
N LEU A 10 2.91 -16.96 -9.74
CA LEU A 10 2.53 -18.18 -9.00
C LEU A 10 3.27 -19.45 -9.47
N VAL A 11 3.74 -19.50 -10.72
CA VAL A 11 4.28 -20.73 -11.34
C VAL A 11 5.78 -20.96 -11.04
N LEU A 12 6.54 -19.96 -10.60
CA LEU A 12 7.99 -20.10 -10.35
C LEU A 12 8.36 -20.81 -9.02
N PHE A 13 7.38 -21.29 -8.23
CA PHE A 13 7.62 -21.70 -6.84
C PHE A 13 7.55 -23.22 -6.54
N SER A 14 7.42 -24.10 -7.53
CA SER A 14 7.36 -25.56 -7.32
C SER A 14 8.75 -26.23 -7.39
N GLY A 15 9.45 -26.34 -6.25
CA GLY A 15 10.58 -27.28 -6.11
C GLY A 15 11.55 -27.00 -4.96
N SER A 16 11.56 -27.91 -3.96
CA SER A 16 12.53 -28.13 -2.84
C SER A 16 12.00 -27.84 -1.43
N SER A 17 11.98 -28.86 -0.56
CA SER A 17 11.11 -28.97 0.62
C SER A 17 11.61 -28.33 1.94
N ALA A 18 12.86 -27.86 2.03
CA ALA A 18 13.32 -26.99 3.13
C ALA A 18 13.18 -25.49 2.74
N LEU A 19 13.42 -25.18 1.46
CA LEU A 19 13.08 -23.89 0.84
C LEU A 19 11.56 -23.67 0.73
N ALA A 20 10.75 -24.73 0.75
CA ALA A 20 9.30 -24.63 0.65
C ALA A 20 8.67 -23.98 1.88
N GLN A 21 9.24 -24.20 3.08
CA GLN A 21 8.69 -23.68 4.33
C GLN A 21 8.98 -22.18 4.50
N GLU A 22 10.19 -21.71 4.17
CA GLU A 22 10.50 -20.27 4.08
C GLU A 22 9.76 -19.60 2.90
N LYS A 23 9.61 -20.29 1.76
CA LYS A 23 8.78 -19.79 0.65
C LYS A 23 7.32 -19.64 1.03
N ASP A 24 6.76 -20.59 1.80
CA ASP A 24 5.37 -20.53 2.23
C ASP A 24 5.15 -19.44 3.29
N GLU A 25 6.10 -19.24 4.22
CA GLU A 25 6.00 -18.15 5.20
C GLU A 25 6.13 -16.76 4.55
N GLY A 26 7.11 -16.57 3.66
CA GLY A 26 7.27 -15.32 2.91
C GLY A 26 6.07 -15.03 2.00
N LYS A 27 5.55 -16.06 1.32
CA LYS A 27 4.33 -15.96 0.51
C LYS A 27 3.10 -15.65 1.35
N GLN A 28 2.96 -16.26 2.52
CA GLN A 28 1.84 -16.00 3.43
C GLN A 28 1.88 -14.57 3.97
N LYS A 29 3.04 -14.08 4.41
CA LYS A 29 3.24 -12.67 4.84
C LYS A 29 2.94 -11.68 3.71
N PHE A 30 3.33 -11.99 2.48
CA PHE A 30 3.03 -11.17 1.31
C PHE A 30 1.52 -11.12 1.02
N LEU A 31 0.84 -12.26 1.04
CA LEU A 31 -0.60 -12.33 0.84
C LEU A 31 -1.38 -11.63 1.97
N GLU A 32 -0.92 -11.75 3.21
CA GLU A 32 -1.48 -11.00 4.35
C GLU A 32 -1.34 -9.49 4.14
N CYS A 33 -0.16 -9.05 3.71
CA CYS A 33 0.07 -7.64 3.42
C CYS A 33 -0.83 -7.10 2.31
N LEU A 34 -0.97 -7.84 1.20
CA LEU A 34 -1.88 -7.49 0.12
C LEU A 34 -3.35 -7.48 0.57
N SER A 35 -3.73 -8.39 1.47
CA SER A 35 -5.09 -8.46 2.02
C SER A 35 -5.42 -7.22 2.85
N VAL A 36 -4.52 -6.84 3.77
CA VAL A 36 -4.64 -5.60 4.56
C VAL A 36 -4.65 -4.38 3.64
N HIS A 37 -3.83 -4.39 2.58
CA HIS A 37 -3.80 -3.34 1.57
C HIS A 37 -5.17 -3.09 0.95
N ASN A 38 -5.72 -4.15 0.38
CA ASN A 38 -6.91 -4.09 -0.43
C ASN A 38 -8.13 -3.74 0.44
N SER A 39 -8.18 -4.26 1.66
CA SER A 39 -9.20 -3.88 2.65
C SER A 39 -9.13 -2.38 2.98
N THR A 40 -7.93 -1.86 3.19
CA THR A 40 -7.72 -0.43 3.50
C THR A 40 -8.10 0.47 2.33
N LEU A 41 -7.65 0.14 1.11
CA LEU A 41 -7.99 0.88 -0.10
C LEU A 41 -9.50 0.93 -0.37
N LYS A 42 -10.19 -0.20 -0.18
CA LYS A 42 -11.66 -0.26 -0.33
C LYS A 42 -12.36 0.65 0.66
N LYS A 43 -11.90 0.70 1.91
CA LYS A 43 -12.42 1.63 2.92
C LYS A 43 -12.18 3.07 2.50
N VAL A 44 -10.95 3.40 2.07
CA VAL A 44 -10.57 4.76 1.69
C VAL A 44 -11.30 5.27 0.44
N ALA A 45 -11.65 4.38 -0.51
CA ALA A 45 -12.38 4.77 -1.72
C ALA A 45 -13.75 5.38 -1.41
N GLY A 46 -14.42 4.93 -0.34
CA GLY A 46 -15.72 5.43 0.11
C GLY A 46 -15.66 6.61 1.07
N LEU A 47 -14.47 7.09 1.43
CA LEU A 47 -14.30 8.21 2.35
C LEU A 47 -14.53 9.56 1.67
N SER A 48 -14.96 10.54 2.46
CA SER A 48 -14.96 11.95 2.04
C SER A 48 -13.54 12.47 1.81
N VAL A 49 -13.39 13.62 1.14
CA VAL A 49 -12.07 14.20 0.84
C VAL A 49 -11.30 14.59 2.10
N ASP A 50 -11.96 15.11 3.16
CA ASP A 50 -11.29 15.40 4.45
C ASP A 50 -10.81 14.11 5.13
N GLU A 51 -11.59 13.03 5.05
CA GLU A 51 -11.19 11.72 5.59
C GLU A 51 -10.04 11.10 4.80
N LYS A 52 -10.02 11.24 3.47
CA LYS A 52 -8.86 10.88 2.63
C LYS A 52 -7.62 11.68 3.01
N PHE A 53 -7.77 12.97 3.29
CA PHE A 53 -6.66 13.80 3.78
C PHE A 53 -6.12 13.31 5.13
N ARG A 54 -7.01 13.03 6.10
CA ARG A 54 -6.62 12.48 7.41
C ARG A 54 -5.88 11.16 7.25
N PHE A 55 -6.40 10.26 6.42
CA PHE A 55 -5.74 8.99 6.12
C PHE A 55 -4.33 9.20 5.57
N ALA A 56 -4.16 10.08 4.57
CA ALA A 56 -2.87 10.39 3.97
C ALA A 56 -1.88 10.99 4.99
N TYR A 57 -2.36 11.87 5.88
CA TYR A 57 -1.55 12.45 6.95
C TYR A 57 -1.09 11.39 7.95
N THR A 58 -2.00 10.57 8.49
CA THR A 58 -1.67 9.48 9.42
C THR A 58 -0.70 8.47 8.81
N PHE A 59 -0.85 8.20 7.52
CA PHE A 59 0.09 7.37 6.78
C PHE A 59 1.50 7.95 6.78
N LEU A 60 1.65 9.24 6.44
CA LEU A 60 2.94 9.92 6.41
C LEU A 60 3.57 10.05 7.80
N GLU A 61 2.78 10.15 8.87
CA GLU A 61 3.29 10.09 10.24
C GLU A 61 3.86 8.72 10.61
N SER A 62 3.21 7.65 10.14
CA SER A 62 3.55 6.27 10.53
C SER A 62 4.67 5.67 9.68
N TYR A 63 4.68 5.99 8.39
CA TYR A 63 5.56 5.35 7.39
C TYR A 63 6.42 6.35 6.60
N GLY A 64 6.12 7.65 6.70
CA GLY A 64 6.92 8.72 6.11
C GLY A 64 7.89 9.33 7.11
N SER A 65 8.46 10.49 6.76
CA SER A 65 9.24 11.28 7.70
C SER A 65 8.36 12.33 8.40
N LYS A 66 8.73 12.72 9.63
CA LYS A 66 8.08 13.82 10.35
C LYS A 66 7.98 15.11 9.51
N LYS A 67 9.02 15.39 8.72
CA LYS A 67 9.03 16.53 7.80
C LYS A 67 7.97 16.38 6.70
N GLN A 68 7.85 15.21 6.07
CA GLN A 68 6.83 14.96 5.05
C GLN A 68 5.40 15.10 5.60
N ALA A 69 5.14 14.58 6.80
CA ALA A 69 3.83 14.72 7.44
C ALA A 69 3.51 16.20 7.75
N SER A 70 4.48 16.94 8.29
CA SER A 70 4.33 18.38 8.57
C SER A 70 4.13 19.21 7.30
N ASP A 71 4.90 18.94 6.24
CA ASP A 71 4.77 19.64 4.95
C ASP A 71 3.41 19.34 4.29
N PHE A 72 2.86 18.14 4.53
CA PHE A 72 1.55 17.75 4.02
C PHE A 72 0.39 18.50 4.68
N LEU A 73 0.51 18.90 5.95
CA LEU A 73 -0.50 19.74 6.62
C LEU A 73 -0.75 21.05 5.87
N SER A 74 0.32 21.68 5.39
CA SER A 74 0.26 22.93 4.62
C SER A 74 -0.46 22.76 3.28
N LYS A 75 -0.56 21.54 2.76
CA LYS A 75 -1.23 21.21 1.49
C LYS A 75 -2.72 20.90 1.66
N LYS A 76 -3.27 20.97 2.88
CA LYS A 76 -4.66 20.60 3.17
C LYS A 76 -5.68 21.32 2.26
N ALA A 77 -5.55 22.63 2.12
CA ALA A 77 -6.49 23.42 1.33
C ALA A 77 -6.50 23.05 -0.15
N GLU A 78 -5.31 22.83 -0.73
CA GLU A 78 -5.12 22.38 -2.11
C GLU A 78 -5.62 20.96 -2.32
N PHE A 79 -5.38 20.08 -1.35
CA PHE A 79 -5.84 18.69 -1.39
C PHE A 79 -7.37 18.60 -1.33
N ILE A 80 -8.02 19.41 -0.49
CA ILE A 80 -9.48 19.39 -0.32
C ILE A 80 -10.20 20.02 -1.50
N SER A 81 -9.62 21.06 -2.12
CA SER A 81 -10.23 21.74 -3.26
C SER A 81 -10.19 20.93 -4.55
N ASN A 82 -9.42 19.84 -4.61
CA ASN A 82 -9.29 18.99 -5.80
C ASN A 82 -9.46 17.49 -5.46
N PRO A 83 -10.70 16.95 -5.55
CA PRO A 83 -11.01 15.56 -5.26
C PRO A 83 -10.23 14.54 -6.11
N ASP A 84 -9.96 14.85 -7.38
CA ASP A 84 -9.20 13.97 -8.28
C ASP A 84 -7.73 13.86 -7.85
N THR A 85 -7.18 14.95 -7.30
CA THR A 85 -5.84 14.97 -6.69
C THR A 85 -5.81 14.11 -5.43
N ALA A 86 -6.87 14.13 -4.62
CA ALA A 86 -6.97 13.29 -3.43
C ALA A 86 -6.90 11.80 -3.78
N ASP A 87 -7.70 11.34 -4.75
CA ASP A 87 -7.71 9.94 -5.17
C ASP A 87 -6.39 9.50 -5.81
N SER A 88 -5.77 10.37 -6.62
CA SER A 88 -4.47 10.11 -7.23
C SER A 88 -3.37 10.01 -6.17
N TYR A 89 -3.40 10.86 -5.14
CA TYR A 89 -2.44 10.84 -4.06
C TYR A 89 -2.57 9.60 -3.19
N ILE A 90 -3.80 9.18 -2.85
CA ILE A 90 -4.06 7.94 -2.12
C ILE A 90 -3.52 6.73 -2.88
N LYS A 91 -3.71 6.66 -4.21
CA LYS A 91 -3.12 5.59 -5.04
C LYS A 91 -1.59 5.57 -4.96
N LEU A 92 -0.94 6.74 -5.03
CA LEU A 92 0.51 6.83 -4.92
C LEU A 92 1.03 6.39 -3.54
N LEU A 93 0.37 6.80 -2.46
CA LEU A 93 0.70 6.34 -1.11
C LEU A 93 0.53 4.82 -0.97
N SER A 94 -0.50 4.26 -1.61
CA SER A 94 -0.76 2.83 -1.60
C SER A 94 0.35 2.02 -2.27
N ILE A 95 0.90 2.50 -3.39
CA ILE A 95 2.04 1.88 -4.06
C ILE A 95 3.26 1.88 -3.13
N LYS A 96 3.60 3.04 -2.54
CA LYS A 96 4.74 3.16 -1.62
C LYS A 96 4.63 2.25 -0.40
N TRP A 97 3.42 2.11 0.14
CA TRP A 97 3.20 1.20 1.26
C TRP A 97 3.41 -0.26 0.88
N THR A 98 2.92 -0.66 -0.30
CA THR A 98 3.11 -2.02 -0.82
C THR A 98 4.60 -2.31 -1.04
N GLU A 99 5.35 -1.36 -1.60
CA GLU A 99 6.81 -1.47 -1.75
C GLU A 99 7.51 -1.63 -0.40
N SER A 100 7.15 -0.81 0.60
CA SER A 100 7.71 -0.92 1.95
C SER A 100 7.41 -2.27 2.59
N CYS A 101 6.22 -2.80 2.38
CA CYS A 101 5.82 -4.08 2.94
C CYS A 101 6.56 -5.26 2.30
N VAL A 102 6.72 -5.23 0.97
CA VAL A 102 7.49 -6.24 0.23
C VAL A 102 8.95 -6.21 0.67
N SER A 103 9.54 -5.01 0.83
CA SER A 103 10.92 -4.85 1.32
C SER A 103 11.12 -5.48 2.69
N ASN A 104 10.17 -5.29 3.62
CA ASN A 104 10.24 -5.86 4.96
C ASN A 104 10.08 -7.38 5.02
N ILE A 105 9.43 -8.00 4.03
CA ILE A 105 9.28 -9.46 3.95
C ILE A 105 10.55 -10.11 3.37
N SER A 106 11.32 -9.37 2.57
CA SER A 106 12.56 -9.85 1.95
C SER A 106 13.83 -9.72 2.81
N GLN A 107 13.71 -9.16 4.03
CA GLN A 107 14.78 -9.02 5.01
C GLN A 107 14.72 -10.12 6.06
#